data_AF-A0A2H3G9L0-F1
#
_entry.id   AF-A0A2H3G9L0-F1
#
_cell.length_a   1.000
_cell.length_b   1.000
_cell.length_c   1.000
_cell.angle_alpha   90.00
_cell.angle_beta   90.00
_cell.angle_gamma   90.00
#
_symmetry.space_group_name_H-M   'P 1'
#
loop_
_entity.id
_entity.type
_entity.pdbx_description
1 polymer ?
#
loop_
_entity_poly.entity_id
_entity_poly.type
_entity_poly.pdbx_seq_one_letter_code
_entity_poly.pdbx_strand_id
1 'polypeptide(L)'
;MTRSLIEVQPDMFRIPESEIKDLSKADVITKAFAITQCTWLIVQSISRVAYGYSISLLELATLAFIFCAFIMHIFWWNKPFDVESRRVVTAIGLNPKVPPNLSTFSMDDLTVSKNFRFRARVKDLSWQRFEDLIAEISEIIDPADTSRPYIDYLPSASLYIASATFLAIHLAAWNWDFPSSVVGSLWRWLNLSTLVTSFAPLILGFLYSLGPRRGTFEKLYARTVIMILLIPGVTYIISRFAVLGLTFYCLSSMPENAYATLDWLAWVPHFS
;
A
#
# COMPACT_ATOMS: atom_id res chain seq x y z
N MET A 1 -20.99 2.90 -40.00
CA MET A 1 -19.94 3.76 -39.42
C MET A 1 -20.38 4.20 -38.03
N THR A 2 -19.94 3.52 -36.99
CA THR A 2 -20.19 3.88 -35.60
C THR A 2 -19.17 4.94 -35.20
N ARG A 3 -19.55 6.23 -35.24
CA ARG A 3 -18.72 7.30 -34.65
C ARG A 3 -18.71 7.10 -33.14
N SER A 4 -17.52 7.16 -32.54
CA SER A 4 -17.34 7.03 -31.10
C SER A 4 -18.04 8.18 -30.37
N LEU A 5 -18.64 7.93 -29.19
CA LEU A 5 -19.25 8.97 -28.34
C LEU A 5 -18.28 10.12 -28.01
N ILE A 6 -16.98 9.83 -27.99
CA ILE A 6 -15.89 10.81 -27.80
C ILE A 6 -15.84 11.83 -28.96
N GLU A 7 -16.22 11.40 -30.17
CA GLU A 7 -16.19 12.20 -31.40
C GLU A 7 -17.45 13.08 -31.55
N VAL A 8 -18.56 12.66 -30.94
CA VAL A 8 -19.86 13.35 -31.01
C VAL A 8 -20.00 14.40 -29.90
N GLN A 9 -19.42 14.15 -28.72
CA GLN A 9 -19.56 15.03 -27.56
C GLN A 9 -18.25 15.09 -26.75
N PRO A 10 -17.19 15.75 -27.29
CA PRO A 10 -15.84 15.73 -26.69
C PRO A 10 -15.78 16.36 -25.29
N ASP A 11 -16.67 17.31 -25.00
CA ASP A 11 -16.71 18.01 -23.71
C ASP A 11 -17.47 17.22 -22.62
N MET A 12 -18.15 16.14 -23.00
CA MET A 12 -18.94 15.32 -22.07
C MET A 12 -18.04 14.58 -21.05
N PHE A 13 -16.82 14.23 -21.45
CA PHE A 13 -15.82 13.57 -20.59
C PHE A 13 -14.70 14.49 -20.10
N ARG A 14 -14.69 15.76 -20.52
CA ARG A 14 -13.73 16.75 -20.04
C ARG A 14 -14.20 17.29 -18.69
N ILE A 15 -13.45 16.98 -17.64
CA ILE A 15 -13.67 17.55 -16.31
C ILE A 15 -12.87 18.85 -16.26
N PRO A 16 -13.52 20.00 -16.00
CA PRO A 16 -12.80 21.27 -15.88
C PRO A 16 -11.88 21.24 -14.65
N GLU A 17 -10.64 21.70 -14.80
CA GLU A 17 -9.65 21.71 -13.73
C GLU A 17 -10.12 22.47 -12.48
N SER A 18 -10.99 23.46 -12.66
CA SER A 18 -11.59 24.22 -11.55
C SER A 18 -12.45 23.35 -10.62
N GLU A 19 -13.16 22.36 -11.16
CA GLU A 19 -14.01 21.43 -10.39
C GLU A 19 -13.13 20.41 -9.62
N ILE A 20 -12.08 19.91 -10.27
CA ILE A 20 -11.06 19.06 -9.62
C ILE A 20 -10.38 19.82 -8.48
N LYS A 21 -10.01 21.08 -8.74
CA LYS A 21 -9.32 21.92 -7.77
C LYS A 21 -10.22 22.28 -6.58
N ASP A 22 -11.52 22.47 -6.78
CA ASP A 22 -12.44 22.75 -5.68
C ASP A 22 -12.60 21.56 -4.72
N LEU A 23 -12.75 20.35 -5.27
CA LEU A 23 -12.79 19.11 -4.48
C LEU A 23 -11.47 18.83 -3.75
N SER A 24 -10.33 19.17 -4.38
CA SER A 24 -9.01 19.00 -3.75
C SER A 24 -8.76 19.89 -2.52
N LYS A 25 -9.56 20.94 -2.27
CA LYS A 25 -9.34 21.85 -1.13
C LYS A 25 -9.58 21.20 0.23
N ALA A 26 -10.57 20.31 0.35
CA ALA A 26 -10.83 19.58 1.60
C ALA A 26 -9.66 18.63 1.95
N ASP A 27 -9.08 18.01 0.93
CA ASP A 27 -7.91 17.15 1.03
C ASP A 27 -6.65 17.94 1.45
N VAL A 28 -6.48 19.19 0.99
CA VAL A 28 -5.36 20.04 1.41
C VAL A 28 -5.33 20.29 2.92
N ILE A 29 -6.48 20.52 3.56
CA ILE A 29 -6.54 20.76 5.02
C ILE A 29 -6.16 19.50 5.80
N THR A 30 -6.72 18.35 5.43
CA THR A 30 -6.40 17.06 6.05
C THR A 30 -4.92 16.71 5.90
N LYS A 31 -4.36 16.92 4.69
CA LYS A 31 -2.93 16.73 4.42
C LYS A 31 -2.06 17.68 5.23
N ALA A 32 -2.43 18.95 5.34
CA ALA A 32 -1.68 19.93 6.12
C ALA A 32 -1.63 19.55 7.61
N PHE A 33 -2.76 19.12 8.17
CA PHE A 33 -2.82 18.63 9.55
C PHE A 33 -1.97 17.37 9.74
N ALA A 34 -2.09 16.38 8.85
CA ALA A 34 -1.31 15.16 8.91
C ALA A 34 0.20 15.41 8.82
N ILE A 35 0.63 16.28 7.89
CA ILE A 35 2.04 16.69 7.75
C ILE A 35 2.53 17.38 9.02
N THR A 36 1.73 18.30 9.58
CA THR A 36 2.08 18.99 10.83
C THR A 36 2.28 18.00 11.98
N GLN A 37 1.35 17.05 12.15
CA GLN A 37 1.45 16.00 13.17
C GLN A 37 2.67 15.10 12.97
N CYS A 38 2.95 14.69 11.73
CA CYS A 38 4.11 13.85 11.41
C CYS A 38 5.44 14.60 11.68
N THR A 39 5.55 15.85 11.24
CA THR A 39 6.73 16.68 11.47
C THR A 39 6.93 16.94 12.96
N TRP A 40 5.86 17.20 13.70
CA TRP A 40 5.89 17.39 15.14
C TRP A 40 6.46 16.17 15.86
N LEU A 41 5.95 14.98 15.53
CA LEU A 41 6.46 13.73 16.10
C LEU A 41 7.94 13.50 15.75
N ILE A 42 8.35 13.73 14.50
CA ILE A 42 9.76 13.60 14.08
C ILE A 42 10.67 14.53 14.91
N VAL A 43 10.30 15.81 15.02
CA VAL A 43 11.10 16.80 15.76
C VAL A 43 11.20 16.42 17.24
N GLN A 44 10.11 15.96 17.86
CA GLN A 44 10.13 15.48 19.24
C GLN A 44 11.05 14.26 19.38
N SER A 45 10.89 13.24 18.54
CA SER A 45 11.72 12.04 18.62
C SER A 45 13.21 12.36 18.44
N ILE A 46 13.59 13.17 17.45
CA ILE A 46 14.99 13.59 17.24
C ILE A 46 15.52 14.33 18.47
N SER A 47 14.72 15.25 19.02
CA SER A 47 15.11 16.01 20.20
C SER A 47 15.31 15.10 21.41
N ARG A 48 14.43 14.12 21.64
CA ARG A 48 14.57 13.12 22.71
C ARG A 48 15.89 12.36 22.59
N VAL A 49 16.26 11.89 21.39
CA VAL A 49 17.56 11.24 21.16
C VAL A 49 18.72 12.20 21.47
N ALA A 50 18.65 13.44 21.01
CA ALA A 50 19.71 14.42 21.19
C ALA A 50 19.99 14.76 22.67
N TYR A 51 18.94 14.77 23.52
CA TYR A 51 19.05 14.97 24.96
C TYR A 51 19.28 13.67 25.76
N GLY A 52 19.40 12.52 25.10
CA GLY A 52 19.63 11.23 25.75
C GLY A 52 18.40 10.61 26.42
N TYR A 53 17.19 11.07 26.08
CA TYR A 53 15.95 10.46 26.53
C TYR A 53 15.63 9.20 25.73
N SER A 54 15.04 8.21 26.42
CA SER A 54 14.56 7.00 25.77
C SER A 54 13.39 7.29 24.83
N ILE A 55 13.39 6.59 23.70
CA ILE A 55 12.27 6.55 22.74
C ILE A 55 11.42 5.30 23.03
N SER A 56 10.12 5.36 22.81
CA SER A 56 9.23 4.21 22.89
C SER A 56 9.26 3.39 21.61
N LEU A 57 9.04 2.09 21.74
CA LEU A 57 8.80 1.23 20.58
C LEU A 57 7.62 1.74 19.73
N LEU A 58 6.62 2.40 20.35
CA LEU A 58 5.48 2.99 19.66
C LEU A 58 5.89 4.23 18.84
N GLU A 59 6.69 5.13 19.40
CA GLU A 59 7.29 6.26 18.67
C GLU A 59 8.16 5.75 17.52
N LEU A 60 8.98 4.72 17.75
CA LEU A 60 9.79 4.12 16.68
C LEU A 60 8.92 3.52 15.55
N ALA A 61 7.85 2.80 15.90
CA ALA A 61 6.94 2.21 14.94
C ALA A 61 6.19 3.28 14.12
N THR A 62 5.74 4.36 14.78
CA THR A 62 5.06 5.48 14.11
C THR A 62 6.02 6.25 13.20
N LEU A 63 7.27 6.49 13.61
CA LEU A 63 8.30 7.04 12.73
C LEU A 63 8.50 6.16 11.48
N ALA A 64 8.52 4.83 11.64
CA ALA A 64 8.62 3.92 10.50
C ALA A 64 7.47 4.10 9.51
N PHE A 65 6.22 4.24 10.00
CA PHE A 65 5.07 4.53 9.15
C PHE A 65 5.15 5.90 8.48
N ILE A 66 5.63 6.93 9.18
CA ILE A 66 5.83 8.27 8.62
C ILE A 66 6.85 8.24 7.48
N PHE A 67 8.00 7.57 7.65
CA PHE A 67 8.99 7.41 6.57
C PHE A 67 8.41 6.66 5.37
N CYS A 68 7.64 5.60 5.61
CA CYS A 68 6.96 4.88 4.53
C CYS A 68 5.95 5.78 3.80
N ALA A 69 5.18 6.58 4.54
CA ALA A 69 4.22 7.52 3.95
C ALA A 69 4.92 8.57 3.08
N PHE A 70 6.07 9.11 3.51
CA PHE A 70 6.88 10.02 2.70
C PHE A 70 7.37 9.37 1.40
N ILE A 71 7.92 8.15 1.49
CA ILE A 71 8.34 7.38 0.31
C ILE A 71 7.17 7.22 -0.66
N MET A 72 6.02 6.75 -0.16
CA MET A 72 4.82 6.58 -0.98
C MET A 72 4.34 7.91 -1.59
N HIS A 73 4.43 9.01 -0.85
CA HIS A 73 4.04 10.33 -1.35
C HIS A 73 4.95 10.84 -2.47
N ILE A 74 6.26 10.60 -2.38
CA ILE A 74 7.21 10.93 -3.45
C ILE A 74 6.87 10.16 -4.73
N PHE A 75 6.61 8.86 -4.62
CA PHE A 75 6.29 8.00 -5.77
C PHE A 75 4.90 8.26 -6.36
N TRP A 76 3.94 8.74 -5.55
CA TRP A 76 2.57 9.05 -5.98
C TRP A 76 2.25 10.53 -6.06
N TRP A 77 3.26 11.40 -6.13
CA TRP A 77 3.07 12.85 -6.20
C TRP A 77 2.10 13.28 -7.32
N ASN A 78 2.18 12.61 -8.48
CA ASN A 78 1.36 12.92 -9.65
C ASN A 78 0.02 12.17 -9.69
N LYS A 79 -0.29 11.33 -8.69
CA LYS A 79 -1.54 10.56 -8.65
C LYS A 79 -2.62 11.39 -7.94
N PRO A 80 -3.78 11.66 -8.58
CA PRO A 80 -4.89 12.34 -7.90
C PRO A 80 -5.38 11.47 -6.74
N PHE A 81 -5.40 12.07 -5.55
CA PHE A 81 -5.85 11.45 -4.30
C PHE A 81 -7.34 11.76 -4.11
N ASP A 82 -8.09 10.80 -3.55
CA ASP A 82 -9.49 10.95 -3.14
C ASP A 82 -10.51 11.24 -4.26
N VAL A 83 -10.85 10.21 -5.04
CA VAL A 83 -11.92 10.28 -6.06
C VAL A 83 -13.29 10.12 -5.37
N GLU A 84 -13.68 11.10 -4.57
CA GLU A 84 -14.90 11.08 -3.76
C GLU A 84 -16.17 11.34 -4.59
N SER A 85 -16.02 11.98 -5.76
CA SER A 85 -17.15 12.31 -6.64
C SER A 85 -17.32 11.31 -7.78
N ARG A 86 -18.48 10.63 -7.83
CA ARG A 86 -18.93 9.90 -9.01
C ARG A 86 -19.79 10.82 -9.88
N ARG A 87 -19.28 11.25 -11.04
CA ARG A 87 -20.08 12.01 -12.02
C ARG A 87 -20.86 11.04 -12.91
N VAL A 88 -22.18 11.08 -12.82
CA VAL A 88 -23.06 10.37 -13.77
C VAL A 88 -23.17 11.24 -15.02
N VAL A 89 -22.62 10.74 -16.12
CA VAL A 89 -22.68 11.40 -17.42
C VAL A 89 -23.89 10.84 -18.18
N THR A 90 -24.93 11.65 -18.33
CA THR A 90 -26.09 11.29 -19.16
C THR A 90 -25.80 11.68 -20.60
N ALA A 91 -25.64 10.70 -21.49
CA ALA A 91 -25.46 10.97 -22.91
C ALA A 91 -26.72 11.61 -23.49
N ILE A 92 -26.63 12.88 -23.93
CA ILE A 92 -27.72 13.56 -24.64
C ILE A 92 -27.48 13.37 -26.13
N GLY A 93 -27.99 12.28 -26.69
CA GLY A 93 -28.02 12.08 -28.14
C GLY A 93 -29.09 12.97 -28.80
N LEU A 94 -28.76 13.60 -29.94
CA LEU A 94 -29.76 14.12 -30.89
C LEU A 94 -30.55 12.91 -31.41
N ASN A 95 -31.72 12.67 -30.81
CA ASN A 95 -32.63 11.56 -31.12
C ASN A 95 -31.92 10.21 -31.19
N PRO A 96 -31.54 9.59 -30.05
CA PRO A 96 -31.14 8.20 -30.09
C PRO A 96 -32.35 7.44 -30.60
N LYS A 97 -32.22 6.63 -31.64
CA LYS A 97 -33.17 5.53 -31.84
C LYS A 97 -33.09 4.72 -30.56
N VAL A 98 -34.00 4.98 -29.62
CA VAL A 98 -34.11 4.26 -28.37
C VAL A 98 -34.43 2.83 -28.78
N PRO A 99 -33.50 1.87 -28.65
CA PRO A 99 -33.90 0.48 -28.79
C PRO A 99 -34.97 0.24 -27.74
N PRO A 100 -36.05 -0.50 -28.07
CA PRO A 100 -37.30 -0.52 -27.28
C PRO A 100 -37.15 -0.90 -25.80
N ASN A 101 -35.96 -1.33 -25.37
CA ASN A 101 -35.67 -1.72 -24.01
C ASN A 101 -34.44 -0.93 -23.47
N LEU A 102 -34.70 0.17 -22.75
CA LEU A 102 -33.66 0.89 -21.97
C LEU A 102 -33.05 0.01 -20.84
N SER A 103 -33.71 -1.10 -20.51
CA SER A 103 -33.28 -2.08 -19.50
C SER A 103 -32.11 -2.96 -19.95
N THR A 104 -31.72 -2.94 -21.24
CA THR A 104 -30.63 -3.77 -21.77
C THR A 104 -29.30 -3.05 -21.89
N PHE A 105 -29.23 -1.73 -21.65
CA PHE A 105 -27.94 -1.05 -21.60
C PHE A 105 -27.23 -1.46 -20.30
N SER A 106 -26.34 -2.44 -20.42
CA SER A 106 -25.54 -2.89 -19.29
C SER A 106 -24.52 -1.80 -18.96
N MET A 107 -24.13 -1.71 -17.69
CA MET A 107 -22.99 -0.88 -17.27
C MET A 107 -21.71 -1.23 -18.07
N ASP A 108 -21.71 -2.39 -18.74
CA ASP A 108 -20.61 -2.94 -19.55
C ASP A 108 -20.38 -2.13 -20.83
N ASP A 109 -21.44 -1.58 -21.42
CA ASP A 109 -21.39 -0.83 -22.68
C ASP A 109 -20.91 0.62 -22.48
N LEU A 110 -20.94 1.13 -21.25
CA LEU A 110 -20.57 2.52 -20.89
C LEU A 110 -19.15 2.65 -20.34
N THR A 111 -18.44 1.54 -20.11
CA THR A 111 -17.08 1.54 -19.55
C THR A 111 -16.03 1.41 -20.66
N VAL A 112 -15.29 2.49 -20.95
CA VAL A 112 -14.17 2.52 -21.91
C VAL A 112 -12.94 1.73 -21.42
N SER A 113 -12.85 1.45 -20.12
CA SER A 113 -11.74 0.70 -19.54
C SER A 113 -12.00 -0.81 -19.64
N LYS A 114 -11.20 -1.51 -20.46
CA LYS A 114 -11.09 -2.97 -20.49
C LYS A 114 -10.49 -3.58 -19.21
N ASN A 115 -10.41 -2.82 -18.11
CA ASN A 115 -9.97 -3.35 -16.83
C ASN A 115 -11.10 -4.14 -16.17
N PHE A 116 -11.27 -5.37 -16.64
CA PHE A 116 -12.08 -6.45 -16.05
C PHE A 116 -11.88 -6.60 -14.52
N ARG A 117 -10.74 -6.12 -13.99
CA ARG A 117 -10.31 -6.19 -12.59
C ARG A 117 -11.27 -5.63 -11.54
N PHE A 118 -12.20 -4.73 -11.89
CA PHE A 118 -13.16 -4.18 -10.91
C PHE A 118 -14.53 -4.89 -10.92
N ARG A 119 -14.73 -5.91 -11.79
CA ARG A 119 -16.07 -6.36 -12.18
C ARG A 119 -16.47 -7.76 -11.72
N ALA A 120 -15.59 -8.53 -11.10
CA ALA A 120 -15.98 -9.81 -10.52
C ALA A 120 -16.76 -9.57 -9.21
N ARG A 121 -18.05 -9.25 -9.35
CA ARG A 121 -19.02 -9.39 -8.27
C ARG A 121 -18.86 -10.82 -7.77
N VAL A 122 -18.45 -11.01 -6.51
CA VAL A 122 -18.19 -12.33 -5.90
C VAL A 122 -19.48 -13.15 -5.92
N LYS A 123 -19.78 -13.78 -7.05
CA LYS A 123 -20.75 -14.85 -7.16
C LYS A 123 -19.95 -16.12 -7.02
N ASP A 124 -19.96 -16.64 -5.80
CA ASP A 124 -19.40 -17.92 -5.35
C ASP A 124 -17.87 -17.99 -5.25
N LEU A 125 -17.42 -18.11 -3.99
CA LEU A 125 -16.06 -18.37 -3.53
C LEU A 125 -15.68 -19.83 -3.88
N SER A 126 -15.45 -20.14 -5.17
CA SER A 126 -15.01 -21.49 -5.59
C SER A 126 -13.49 -21.60 -5.63
N TRP A 127 -12.97 -22.78 -5.28
CA TRP A 127 -11.53 -23.08 -5.30
C TRP A 127 -10.93 -22.90 -6.69
N GLN A 128 -11.69 -23.22 -7.74
CA GLN A 128 -11.23 -23.12 -9.12
C GLN A 128 -11.02 -21.67 -9.58
N ARG A 129 -11.86 -20.73 -9.12
CA ARG A 129 -11.65 -19.30 -9.39
C ARG A 129 -10.50 -18.70 -8.60
N PHE A 130 -10.25 -19.23 -7.41
CA PHE A 130 -9.05 -18.87 -6.66
C PHE A 130 -7.80 -19.29 -7.44
N GLU A 131 -7.77 -20.49 -8.01
CA GLU A 131 -6.69 -20.94 -8.90
C GLU A 131 -6.54 -20.04 -10.15
N ASP A 132 -7.64 -19.65 -10.79
CA ASP A 132 -7.63 -18.76 -11.96
C ASP A 132 -7.09 -17.35 -11.62
N LEU A 133 -7.58 -16.74 -10.54
CA LEU A 133 -7.12 -15.41 -10.06
C LEU A 133 -5.60 -15.42 -9.79
N ILE A 134 -5.13 -16.52 -9.24
CA ILE A 134 -3.74 -16.69 -8.85
C ILE A 134 -2.84 -16.96 -10.07
N ALA A 135 -3.32 -17.74 -11.05
CA ALA A 135 -2.63 -17.93 -12.33
C ALA A 135 -2.46 -16.59 -13.06
N GLU A 136 -3.49 -15.74 -13.07
CA GLU A 136 -3.43 -14.40 -13.66
C GLU A 136 -2.45 -13.47 -12.91
N ILE A 137 -2.36 -13.58 -11.57
CA ILE A 137 -1.33 -12.87 -10.79
C ILE A 137 0.08 -13.32 -11.18
N SER A 138 0.28 -14.61 -11.44
CA SER A 138 1.58 -15.13 -11.86
C SER A 138 1.99 -14.65 -13.25
N GLU A 139 1.04 -14.45 -14.18
CA GLU A 139 1.29 -13.85 -15.50
C GLU A 139 1.64 -12.36 -15.43
N ILE A 140 1.13 -11.62 -14.44
CA ILE A 140 1.54 -10.21 -14.18
C ILE A 140 3.01 -10.15 -13.72
N ILE A 141 3.47 -11.19 -13.05
CA ILE A 141 4.85 -11.34 -12.56
C ILE A 141 5.62 -12.22 -13.57
N ASP A 142 5.40 -12.07 -14.88
CA ASP A 142 6.29 -12.65 -15.87
C ASP A 142 7.52 -11.73 -16.05
N PRO A 143 8.70 -12.12 -15.54
CA PRO A 143 9.92 -11.34 -15.73
C PRO A 143 10.44 -11.35 -17.17
N ALA A 144 9.84 -12.15 -18.07
CA ALA A 144 10.20 -12.21 -19.48
C ALA A 144 9.41 -11.22 -20.37
N ASP A 145 8.37 -10.54 -19.87
CA ASP A 145 7.63 -9.51 -20.61
C ASP A 145 8.44 -8.20 -20.68
N THR A 146 9.39 -8.15 -21.62
CA THR A 146 10.23 -6.97 -21.92
C THR A 146 9.50 -5.88 -22.70
N SER A 147 8.21 -6.08 -23.01
CA SER A 147 7.41 -5.09 -23.76
C SER A 147 6.92 -3.93 -22.90
N ARG A 148 6.94 -4.09 -21.56
CA ARG A 148 6.47 -3.07 -20.63
C ARG A 148 7.54 -2.02 -20.36
N PRO A 149 7.22 -0.72 -20.51
CA PRO A 149 8.18 0.33 -20.21
C PRO A 149 8.52 0.33 -18.71
N TYR A 150 9.77 0.65 -18.37
CA TYR A 150 10.30 0.60 -17.00
C TYR A 150 9.45 1.36 -15.96
N ILE A 151 8.70 2.37 -16.42
CA ILE A 151 7.77 3.18 -15.63
C ILE A 151 6.62 2.38 -15.02
N ASP A 152 6.30 1.20 -15.54
CA ASP A 152 5.24 0.33 -15.00
C ASP A 152 5.68 -0.42 -13.74
N TYR A 153 7.00 -0.54 -13.49
CA TYR A 153 7.56 -1.16 -12.29
C TYR A 153 7.81 -0.17 -11.14
N LEU A 154 7.68 1.13 -11.39
CA LEU A 154 7.86 2.18 -10.38
C LEU A 154 6.99 1.96 -9.12
N PRO A 155 5.69 1.61 -9.24
CA PRO A 155 4.84 1.35 -8.07
C PRO A 155 5.21 0.09 -7.28
N SER A 156 5.67 -0.98 -7.95
CA SER A 156 6.10 -2.19 -7.24
C SER A 156 7.44 -1.96 -6.55
N ALA A 157 8.37 -1.28 -7.21
CA ALA A 157 9.64 -0.86 -6.61
C ALA A 157 9.42 0.02 -5.37
N SER A 158 8.50 0.99 -5.43
CA SER A 158 8.19 1.85 -4.28
C SER A 158 7.65 1.07 -3.08
N LEU A 159 6.81 0.06 -3.33
CA LEU A 159 6.28 -0.80 -2.26
C LEU A 159 7.39 -1.64 -1.60
N TYR A 160 8.32 -2.18 -2.39
CA TYR A 160 9.46 -2.92 -1.84
C TYR A 160 10.41 -2.02 -1.06
N ILE A 161 10.69 -0.81 -1.56
CA ILE A 161 11.52 0.17 -0.85
C ILE A 161 10.86 0.54 0.48
N ALA A 162 9.56 0.88 0.48
CA ALA A 162 8.82 1.19 1.70
C ALA A 162 8.81 0.01 2.68
N SER A 163 8.57 -1.21 2.19
CA SER A 163 8.61 -2.43 3.03
C SER A 163 9.99 -2.68 3.63
N ALA A 164 11.07 -2.46 2.86
CA ALA A 164 12.44 -2.62 3.32
C ALA A 164 12.77 -1.58 4.41
N THR A 165 12.42 -0.32 4.19
CA THR A 165 12.62 0.77 5.16
C THR A 165 11.85 0.50 6.45
N PHE A 166 10.56 0.13 6.34
CA PHE A 166 9.72 -0.18 7.49
C PHE A 166 10.39 -1.23 8.39
N LEU A 167 10.86 -2.30 7.76
CA LEU A 167 11.43 -3.44 8.44
C LEU A 167 12.84 -3.17 8.98
N ALA A 168 13.65 -2.40 8.25
CA ALA A 168 14.97 -1.97 8.70
C ALA A 168 14.89 -1.18 10.00
N ILE A 169 13.88 -0.30 10.14
CA ILE A 169 13.67 0.49 11.37
C ILE A 169 13.30 -0.41 12.56
N HIS A 170 12.47 -1.43 12.35
CA HIS A 170 12.11 -2.38 13.42
C HIS A 170 13.28 -3.30 13.80
N LEU A 171 14.08 -3.72 12.82
CA LEU A 171 15.31 -4.47 13.06
C LEU A 171 16.38 -3.60 13.72
N ALA A 172 16.42 -2.29 13.51
CA ALA A 172 17.33 -1.40 14.23
C ALA A 172 17.11 -1.46 15.75
N ALA A 173 15.89 -1.77 16.19
CA ALA A 173 15.56 -2.04 17.59
C ALA A 173 15.92 -3.48 18.07
N TRP A 174 16.91 -4.12 17.44
CA TRP A 174 17.33 -5.49 17.79
C TRP A 174 17.78 -5.65 19.25
N ASN A 175 18.45 -4.62 19.77
CA ASN A 175 19.01 -4.56 21.13
C ASN A 175 18.28 -3.54 22.00
N TRP A 176 16.99 -3.29 21.74
CA TRP A 176 16.20 -2.41 22.60
C TRP A 176 16.06 -2.98 24.01
N ASP A 177 15.79 -2.10 24.98
CA ASP A 177 15.49 -2.51 26.35
C ASP A 177 14.08 -3.09 26.42
N PHE A 178 14.00 -4.42 26.42
CA PHE A 178 12.74 -5.16 26.51
C PHE A 178 12.44 -5.56 27.97
N PRO A 179 11.16 -5.61 28.39
CA PRO A 179 10.77 -6.01 29.74
C PRO A 179 11.25 -7.41 30.17
N SER A 180 11.45 -8.32 29.20
CA SER A 180 12.00 -9.65 29.47
C SER A 180 12.78 -10.19 28.27
N SER A 181 13.68 -11.15 28.53
CA SER A 181 14.43 -11.86 27.49
C SER A 181 13.52 -12.60 26.51
N VAL A 182 12.36 -13.07 26.97
CA VAL A 182 11.34 -13.73 26.14
C VAL A 182 10.73 -12.74 25.16
N VAL A 183 10.33 -11.56 25.63
CA VAL A 183 9.75 -10.48 24.80
C VAL A 183 10.75 -10.02 23.74
N GLY A 184 12.02 -9.80 24.12
CA GLY A 184 13.07 -9.45 23.17
C GLY A 184 13.33 -10.56 22.15
N SER A 185 13.29 -11.82 22.55
CA SER A 185 13.44 -12.95 21.62
C SER A 185 12.26 -13.06 20.64
N LEU A 186 11.03 -12.86 21.13
CA LEU A 186 9.83 -12.82 20.28
C LEU A 186 9.92 -11.68 19.28
N TRP A 187 10.29 -10.47 19.70
CA TRP A 187 10.48 -9.32 18.81
C TRP A 187 11.43 -9.65 17.65
N ARG A 188 12.57 -10.28 17.94
CA ARG A 188 13.58 -10.67 16.96
C ARG A 188 13.06 -11.68 15.96
N TRP A 189 12.44 -12.77 16.44
CA TRP A 189 11.91 -13.81 15.56
C TRP A 189 10.74 -13.35 14.70
N LEU A 190 9.85 -12.51 15.23
CA LEU A 190 8.71 -11.98 14.48
C LEU A 190 9.16 -11.00 13.39
N ASN A 191 10.13 -10.13 13.68
CA ASN A 191 10.70 -9.24 12.66
C ASN A 191 11.53 -10.00 11.62
N LEU A 192 12.28 -11.03 12.02
CA LEU A 192 13.00 -11.90 11.08
C LEU A 192 12.04 -12.70 10.17
N SER A 193 10.95 -13.23 10.73
CA SER A 193 9.88 -13.88 9.97
C SER A 193 9.30 -12.92 8.92
N THR A 194 9.00 -11.69 9.34
CA THR A 194 8.49 -10.62 8.46
C THR A 194 9.47 -10.29 7.32
N LEU A 195 10.79 -10.27 7.60
CA LEU A 195 11.85 -10.10 6.59
C LEU A 195 11.82 -11.20 5.54
N VAL A 196 11.86 -12.45 5.99
CA VAL A 196 11.91 -13.61 5.09
C VAL A 196 10.68 -13.63 4.21
N THR A 197 9.49 -13.42 4.76
CA THR A 197 8.25 -13.38 3.97
C THR A 197 8.23 -12.24 2.96
N SER A 198 8.66 -11.03 3.33
CA SER A 198 8.57 -9.86 2.45
C SER A 198 9.50 -9.94 1.25
N PHE A 199 10.65 -10.60 1.39
CA PHE A 199 11.66 -10.73 0.33
C PHE A 199 11.62 -12.06 -0.42
N ALA A 200 10.86 -13.06 0.06
CA ALA A 200 10.72 -14.34 -0.62
C ALA A 200 10.28 -14.23 -2.10
N PRO A 201 9.29 -13.39 -2.48
CA PRO A 201 8.89 -13.24 -3.87
C PRO A 201 10.02 -12.73 -4.78
N LEU A 202 10.87 -11.81 -4.29
CA LEU A 202 12.00 -11.27 -5.04
C LEU A 202 13.07 -12.35 -5.27
N ILE A 203 13.41 -13.11 -4.23
CA ILE A 203 14.37 -14.21 -4.32
C ILE A 203 13.87 -15.26 -5.31
N LEU A 204 12.59 -15.62 -5.25
CA LEU A 204 12.01 -16.60 -6.17
C LEU A 204 11.96 -16.08 -7.60
N GLY A 205 11.56 -14.83 -7.83
CA GLY A 205 11.58 -14.20 -9.15
C GLY A 205 12.99 -14.19 -9.74
N PHE A 206 14.00 -13.89 -8.93
CA PHE A 206 15.40 -13.98 -9.34
C PHE A 206 15.81 -15.41 -9.67
N LEU A 207 15.51 -16.39 -8.82
CA LEU A 207 15.82 -17.80 -9.07
C LEU A 207 15.12 -18.33 -10.34
N TYR A 208 13.89 -17.91 -10.59
CA TYR A 208 13.17 -18.24 -11.83
C TYR A 208 13.84 -17.65 -13.06
N SER A 209 14.35 -16.41 -12.98
CA SER A 209 15.08 -15.79 -14.09
C SER A 209 16.35 -16.55 -14.50
N LEU A 210 16.94 -17.33 -13.57
CA LEU A 210 18.10 -18.20 -13.82
C LEU A 210 17.71 -19.59 -14.32
N GLY A 211 16.43 -19.97 -14.24
CA GLY A 211 15.96 -21.32 -14.53
C GLY A 211 15.62 -21.59 -16.00
N PRO A 212 15.53 -22.87 -16.41
CA PRO A 212 15.14 -23.22 -17.78
C PRO A 212 13.69 -22.83 -18.07
N ARG A 213 13.45 -22.08 -19.16
CA ARG A 213 12.10 -21.75 -19.67
C ARG A 213 11.45 -22.98 -20.34
N ARG A 214 11.04 -23.96 -19.54
CA ARG A 214 10.30 -25.16 -19.96
C ARG A 214 8.99 -25.23 -19.18
N GLY A 215 7.89 -25.59 -19.84
CA GLY A 215 6.54 -25.55 -19.23
C GLY A 215 6.36 -26.33 -17.91
N THR A 216 7.17 -27.35 -17.61
CA THR A 216 7.16 -28.02 -16.30
C THR A 216 7.75 -27.14 -15.19
N PHE A 217 8.81 -26.38 -15.49
CA PHE A 217 9.46 -25.45 -14.56
C PHE A 217 8.54 -24.26 -14.25
N GLU A 218 7.83 -23.74 -15.25
CA GLU A 218 6.84 -22.68 -15.09
C GLU A 218 5.68 -23.09 -14.18
N LYS A 219 5.11 -24.30 -14.38
CA LYS A 219 4.05 -24.83 -13.52
C LYS A 219 4.52 -25.09 -12.08
N LEU A 220 5.76 -25.56 -11.90
CA LEU A 220 6.34 -25.76 -10.58
C LEU A 220 6.57 -24.41 -9.88
N TYR A 221 7.16 -23.44 -10.57
CA TYR A 221 7.37 -22.09 -10.07
C TYR A 221 6.06 -21.43 -9.65
N ALA A 222 5.03 -21.48 -10.51
CA ALA A 222 3.70 -20.98 -10.17
C ALA A 222 3.18 -21.63 -8.88
N ARG A 223 3.15 -22.96 -8.77
CA ARG A 223 2.72 -23.65 -7.53
C ARG A 223 3.53 -23.23 -6.30
N THR A 224 4.84 -23.05 -6.43
CA THR A 224 5.71 -22.59 -5.33
C THR A 224 5.38 -21.16 -4.91
N VAL A 225 5.18 -20.23 -5.85
CA VAL A 225 4.78 -18.85 -5.57
C VAL A 225 3.44 -18.80 -4.84
N ILE A 226 2.47 -19.63 -5.24
CA ILE A 226 1.14 -19.71 -4.60
C ILE A 226 1.23 -20.15 -3.13
N MET A 227 1.97 -21.23 -2.89
CA MET A 227 2.18 -21.74 -1.53
C MET A 227 2.88 -20.69 -0.65
N ILE A 228 3.76 -19.88 -1.25
CA ILE A 228 4.51 -18.82 -0.59
C ILE A 228 3.69 -17.54 -0.38
N LEU A 229 2.68 -17.28 -1.20
CA LEU A 229 1.75 -16.17 -0.96
C LEU A 229 0.76 -16.51 0.16
N LEU A 230 0.31 -17.77 0.26
CA LEU A 230 -0.68 -18.18 1.25
C LEU A 230 -0.09 -18.42 2.64
N ILE A 231 0.90 -19.32 2.77
CA ILE A 231 1.40 -19.75 4.08
C ILE A 231 2.22 -18.62 4.73
N PRO A 232 3.28 -18.09 4.08
CA PRO A 232 3.96 -16.89 4.55
C PRO A 232 3.04 -15.68 4.69
N GLY A 233 2.04 -15.48 3.83
CA GLY A 233 1.08 -14.38 3.97
C GLY A 233 0.35 -14.41 5.31
N VAL A 234 -0.15 -15.58 5.73
CA VAL A 234 -0.75 -15.77 7.06
C VAL A 234 0.28 -15.53 8.17
N THR A 235 1.49 -16.09 8.03
CA THR A 235 2.58 -15.89 8.99
C THR A 235 2.95 -14.42 9.13
N TYR A 236 2.99 -13.66 8.04
CA TYR A 236 3.24 -12.22 8.03
C TYR A 236 2.15 -11.49 8.81
N ILE A 237 0.87 -11.75 8.51
CA ILE A 237 -0.25 -11.10 9.20
C ILE A 237 -0.16 -11.36 10.71
N ILE A 238 0.02 -12.61 11.11
CA ILE A 238 0.17 -12.99 12.53
C ILE A 238 1.38 -12.27 13.15
N SER A 239 2.53 -12.28 12.46
CA SER A 239 3.75 -11.63 12.95
C SER A 239 3.56 -10.14 13.14
N ARG A 240 2.83 -9.47 12.25
CA ARG A 240 2.56 -8.02 12.31
C ARG A 240 1.63 -7.67 13.46
N PHE A 241 0.55 -8.43 13.67
CA PHE A 241 -0.32 -8.24 14.83
C PHE A 241 0.41 -8.52 16.14
N ALA A 242 1.26 -9.54 16.19
CA ALA A 242 2.07 -9.84 17.37
C ALA A 242 3.09 -8.73 17.67
N VAL A 243 3.80 -8.22 16.66
CA VAL A 243 4.73 -7.08 16.80
C VAL A 243 4.01 -5.82 17.26
N LEU A 244 2.80 -5.55 16.73
CA LEU A 244 1.97 -4.44 17.18
C LEU A 244 1.57 -4.61 18.66
N GLY A 245 1.10 -5.79 19.05
CA GLY A 245 0.76 -6.10 20.44
C GLY A 245 1.97 -5.97 21.38
N LEU A 246 3.14 -6.46 20.96
CA LEU A 246 4.40 -6.32 21.71
C LEU A 246 4.81 -4.86 21.87
N THR A 247 4.59 -4.03 20.85
CA THR A 247 4.88 -2.59 20.88
C THR A 247 4.09 -1.91 21.99
N PHE A 248 2.78 -2.20 22.11
CA PHE A 248 1.95 -1.69 23.20
C PHE A 248 2.33 -2.29 24.55
N TYR A 249 2.63 -3.59 24.59
CA TYR A 249 3.06 -4.25 25.83
C TYR A 249 4.32 -3.61 26.42
N CYS A 250 5.29 -3.22 25.58
CA CYS A 250 6.53 -2.59 26.04
C CYS A 250 6.33 -1.19 26.67
N LEU A 251 5.16 -0.55 26.53
CA LEU A 251 4.85 0.68 27.25
C LEU A 251 4.75 0.45 28.77
N SER A 252 4.36 -0.76 29.18
CA SER A 252 4.23 -1.12 30.60
C SER A 252 5.55 -1.12 31.38
N SER A 253 6.68 -1.23 30.67
CA SER A 253 8.03 -1.31 31.27
C SER A 253 8.91 -0.15 30.88
N MET A 254 8.32 0.96 30.45
CA MET A 254 9.08 2.07 29.89
C MET A 254 9.78 2.86 31.03
N PRO A 255 11.07 3.21 30.88
CA PRO A 255 11.79 3.97 31.90
C PRO A 255 11.17 5.35 32.13
N GLU A 256 11.32 5.92 33.34
CA GLU A 256 10.70 7.20 33.72
C GLU A 256 11.09 8.37 32.80
N ASN A 257 12.32 8.34 32.28
CA ASN A 257 12.85 9.33 31.34
C ASN A 257 12.08 9.37 30.00
N ALA A 258 11.27 8.35 29.72
CA ALA A 258 10.36 8.30 28.59
C ALA A 258 9.14 9.23 28.74
N TYR A 259 8.70 9.42 29.97
CA TYR A 259 7.55 10.27 30.28
C TYR A 259 7.98 11.71 30.55
N ALA A 260 9.28 11.96 30.66
CA ALA A 260 9.84 13.30 30.74
C ALA A 260 9.48 14.11 29.48
N THR A 261 9.04 15.34 29.70
CA THR A 261 8.81 16.33 28.64
C THR A 261 10.10 17.10 28.41
N LEU A 262 10.36 17.48 27.15
CA LEU A 262 11.54 18.31 26.83
C LEU A 262 11.28 19.73 27.33
N ASP A 263 12.29 20.39 27.92
CA ASP A 263 12.12 21.73 28.48
C ASP A 263 11.61 22.76 27.45
N TRP A 264 11.96 22.61 26.18
CA TRP A 264 11.49 23.50 25.12
C TRP A 264 10.05 23.22 24.68
N LEU A 265 9.50 22.02 24.92
CA LEU A 265 8.09 21.70 24.64
C LEU A 265 7.14 22.54 25.52
N ALA A 266 7.60 23.00 26.69
CA ALA A 266 6.82 23.88 27.57
C ALA A 266 6.50 25.24 26.92
N TRP A 267 7.27 25.65 25.92
CA TRP A 267 7.17 26.97 25.27
C TRP A 267 6.47 26.93 23.91
N VAL A 268 6.07 25.75 23.43
CA VAL A 268 5.46 25.56 22.12
C VAL A 268 4.03 25.04 22.27
N PRO A 269 3.05 25.60 21.52
CA PRO A 269 1.68 25.09 21.53
C PRO A 269 1.64 23.63 21.10
N HIS A 270 1.05 22.77 21.92
CA HIS A 270 0.84 21.36 21.62
C HIS A 270 -0.55 21.18 21.01
N PHE A 271 -0.59 20.58 19.82
CA PHE A 271 -1.83 20.19 19.14
C PHE A 271 -2.07 18.70 19.45
N SER A 272 -2.81 18.41 20.51
CA SER A 272 -3.29 17.06 20.83
C SER A 272 -4.54 16.72 20.02
#